data_AF-A0A531MMQ3-F1
#
_entry.id   AF-A0A531MMQ3-F1
#
_cell.length_a   1.000
_cell.length_b   1.000
_cell.length_c   1.000
_cell.angle_alpha   90.00
_cell.angle_beta   90.00
_cell.angle_gamma   90.00
#
_symmetry.space_group_name_H-M   'P 1'
#
loop_
_entity.id
_entity.type
_entity.pdbx_description
1 polymer ?
#
loop_
_entity_poly.entity_id
_entity_poly.type
_entity_poly.pdbx_seq_one_letter_code
_entity_poly.pdbx_strand_id
1 'polypeptide(L)'
;MTDIFAEQALLPNGWHDNVRITFANGRIAAVEPGSTASAGDERHAILLPGMPNLHSHAFQRGMAGLAELRGPSADSFWSWREVMYRFALSMTPDQVEAVAAQLYVEMLEAGFSRVGEFHYLHHDRDGKPYANPAEMAER
;
A
#
# COMPACT_ATOMS: atom_id res chain seq x y z
N MET A 1 14.81 16.96 2.23
CA MET A 1 14.52 15.81 3.11
C MET A 1 15.46 15.94 4.29
N THR A 2 14.95 15.84 5.50
CA THR A 2 15.75 15.95 6.73
C THR A 2 16.48 14.63 6.95
N ASP A 3 17.71 14.69 7.46
CA ASP A 3 18.44 13.48 7.90
C ASP A 3 17.76 12.90 9.16
N ILE A 4 17.88 11.58 9.35
CA ILE A 4 17.27 10.87 10.48
C ILE A 4 18.36 10.36 11.41
N PHE A 5 18.12 10.46 12.71
CA PHE A 5 18.83 9.72 13.74
C PHE A 5 17.87 8.77 14.46
N ALA A 6 18.22 7.49 14.53
CA ALA A 6 17.48 6.47 15.26
C ALA A 6 18.31 5.90 16.41
N GLU A 7 17.74 5.80 17.61
CA GLU A 7 18.43 5.16 18.75
C GLU A 7 18.73 3.69 18.45
N GLN A 8 17.81 3.00 17.74
CA GLN A 8 18.04 1.67 17.18
C GLN A 8 17.49 1.58 15.75
N ALA A 9 18.20 0.90 14.86
CA ALA A 9 17.69 0.57 13.53
C ALA A 9 18.01 -0.87 13.13
N LEU A 10 17.06 -1.52 12.45
CA LEU A 10 17.29 -2.82 11.81
C LEU A 10 17.94 -2.62 10.44
N LEU A 11 19.23 -2.91 10.34
CA LEU A 11 20.03 -2.84 9.12
C LEU A 11 20.17 -4.24 8.47
N PRO A 12 20.69 -4.36 7.23
CA PRO A 12 20.78 -5.66 6.54
C PRO A 12 21.57 -6.73 7.31
N ASN A 13 22.48 -6.33 8.20
CA ASN A 13 23.29 -7.22 9.02
C ASN A 13 22.82 -7.32 10.49
N GLY A 14 21.63 -6.81 10.83
CA GLY A 14 21.04 -6.90 12.16
C GLY A 14 20.74 -5.56 12.81
N TRP A 15 20.47 -5.59 14.12
CA TRP A 15 20.20 -4.41 14.93
C TRP A 15 21.47 -3.63 15.24
N HIS A 16 21.39 -2.30 15.13
CA HIS A 16 22.46 -1.38 15.51
C HIS A 16 21.91 -0.22 16.32
N ASP A 17 22.72 0.28 17.25
CA ASP A 17 22.41 1.45 18.06
C ASP A 17 22.96 2.74 17.43
N ASN A 18 22.29 3.85 17.69
CA ASN A 18 22.68 5.21 17.31
C ASN A 18 22.99 5.36 15.81
N VAL A 19 21.99 5.12 14.96
CA VAL A 19 22.15 5.11 13.51
C VAL A 19 21.72 6.45 12.91
N ARG A 20 22.62 7.10 12.18
CA ARG A 20 22.31 8.30 11.38
C ARG A 20 22.12 7.91 9.91
N ILE A 21 21.01 8.33 9.30
CA ILE A 21 20.67 8.09 7.90
C ILE A 21 20.57 9.43 7.20
N THR A 22 21.37 9.62 6.16
CA THR A 22 21.36 10.84 5.36
C THR A 22 20.69 10.63 4.01
N PHE A 23 20.07 11.68 3.48
CA PHE A 23 19.31 11.59 2.23
C PHE A 23 19.81 12.58 1.17
N ALA A 24 19.87 12.11 -0.07
CA ALA A 24 20.11 12.96 -1.24
C ALA A 24 19.19 12.53 -2.39
N ASN A 25 18.51 13.50 -3.02
CA ASN A 25 17.64 13.27 -4.19
C ASN A 25 16.59 12.16 -3.97
N GLY A 26 15.97 12.12 -2.78
CA GLY A 26 14.94 11.13 -2.43
C GLY A 26 15.46 9.70 -2.22
N ARG A 27 16.77 9.53 -2.04
CA ARG A 27 17.42 8.24 -1.75
C ARG A 27 18.27 8.33 -0.51
N ILE A 28 18.49 7.19 0.15
CA ILE A 28 19.47 7.06 1.22
C ILE A 28 20.86 7.27 0.62
N ALA A 29 21.60 8.26 1.12
CA ALA A 29 22.95 8.59 0.71
C ALA A 29 24.01 7.89 1.59
N ALA A 30 23.78 7.85 2.91
CA ALA A 30 24.62 7.12 3.86
C ALA A 30 23.80 6.55 5.03
N VAL A 31 24.33 5.49 5.64
CA VAL A 31 23.83 4.89 6.88
C VAL A 31 25.02 4.66 7.80
N GLU A 32 25.03 5.33 8.94
CA GLU A 32 26.18 5.38 9.85
C GLU A 32 25.77 4.94 11.26
N PRO A 33 25.97 3.67 11.64
CA PRO A 33 25.81 3.18 13.01
C PRO A 33 26.82 3.77 13.99
N GLY A 34 26.47 3.81 15.29
CA GLY A 34 27.36 4.34 16.32
C GLY A 34 27.67 5.83 16.15
N SER A 35 26.80 6.57 15.47
CA SER A 35 26.94 7.99 15.19
C SER A 35 26.35 8.85 16.30
N THR A 36 26.57 10.16 16.22
CA THR A 36 25.91 11.14 17.08
C THR A 36 24.90 11.93 16.27
N ALA A 37 23.71 12.12 16.81
CA ALA A 37 22.71 12.99 16.21
C ALA A 37 23.24 14.42 16.01
N SER A 38 23.06 14.96 14.81
CA SER A 38 23.39 16.34 14.46
C SER A 38 22.24 17.30 14.77
N ALA A 39 22.55 18.59 14.82
CA ALA A 39 21.52 19.61 14.94
C ALA A 39 20.63 19.61 13.68
N GLY A 40 19.33 19.42 13.86
CA GLY A 40 18.35 19.36 12.77
C GLY A 40 18.00 17.95 12.30
N ASP A 41 18.67 16.89 12.79
CA ASP A 41 18.25 15.52 12.51
C ASP A 41 16.85 15.27 13.13
N GLU A 42 15.97 14.61 12.37
CA GLU A 42 14.73 14.05 12.90
C GLU A 42 15.07 12.84 13.78
N ARG A 43 14.46 12.74 14.96
CA ARG A 43 14.85 11.74 15.97
C ARG A 43 13.75 10.71 16.19
N HIS A 44 14.13 9.43 16.12
CA HIS A 44 13.24 8.31 16.44
C HIS A 44 13.92 7.33 17.39
N ALA A 45 13.11 6.60 18.17
CA ALA A 45 13.63 5.53 19.01
C ALA A 45 14.02 4.30 18.17
N ILE A 46 13.15 3.86 17.26
CA ILE A 46 13.33 2.63 16.50
C ILE A 46 13.00 2.88 15.02
N LEU A 47 13.84 2.35 14.12
CA LEU A 47 13.62 2.39 12.69
C LEU A 47 13.70 0.99 12.06
N LEU A 48 12.74 0.70 11.19
CA LEU A 48 12.66 -0.54 10.40
C LEU A 48 12.58 -0.19 8.90
N PRO A 49 13.04 -1.08 8.00
CA PRO A 49 12.72 -0.96 6.58
C PRO A 49 11.21 -1.03 6.36
N GLY A 50 10.66 -0.13 5.54
CA GLY A 50 9.23 -0.18 5.19
C GLY A 50 8.89 -1.47 4.45
N MET A 51 7.72 -2.05 4.76
CA MET A 51 7.33 -3.36 4.24
C MET A 51 6.74 -3.23 2.82
N PRO A 52 7.18 -4.03 1.83
CA PRO A 52 6.44 -4.13 0.57
C PRO A 52 5.19 -5.00 0.74
N ASN A 53 4.04 -4.50 0.30
CA ASN A 53 2.87 -5.31 0.01
C ASN A 53 2.96 -5.82 -1.43
N LEU A 54 3.12 -7.12 -1.65
CA LEU A 54 3.41 -7.66 -2.98
C LEU A 54 2.16 -7.99 -3.82
N HIS A 55 0.95 -7.91 -3.25
CA HIS A 55 -0.28 -8.25 -3.96
C HIS A 55 -1.49 -7.53 -3.38
N SER A 56 -2.21 -6.82 -4.24
CA SER A 56 -3.43 -6.07 -3.90
C SER A 56 -4.44 -6.12 -5.05
N HIS A 57 -5.72 -6.03 -4.69
CA HIS A 57 -6.82 -5.68 -5.58
C HIS A 57 -7.60 -4.53 -4.95
N ALA A 58 -7.25 -3.30 -5.31
CA ALA A 58 -7.65 -2.13 -4.53
C ALA A 58 -9.17 -2.01 -4.35
N PHE A 59 -9.94 -2.25 -5.41
CA PHE A 59 -11.40 -2.15 -5.39
C PHE A 59 -12.07 -3.07 -4.34
N GLN A 60 -11.44 -4.19 -3.98
CA GLN A 60 -11.99 -5.13 -2.99
C GLN A 60 -12.00 -4.53 -1.58
N ARG A 61 -11.22 -3.48 -1.30
CA ARG A 61 -11.31 -2.75 -0.03
C ARG A 61 -12.70 -2.16 0.19
N GLY A 62 -13.40 -1.77 -0.88
CA GLY A 62 -14.77 -1.25 -0.81
C GLY A 62 -15.82 -2.25 -0.34
N MET A 63 -15.51 -3.56 -0.38
CA MET A 63 -16.41 -4.63 0.10
C MET A 63 -15.89 -5.34 1.34
N ALA A 64 -14.76 -4.93 1.91
CA ALA A 64 -14.16 -5.59 3.06
C ALA A 64 -15.15 -5.65 4.24
N GLY A 65 -15.46 -6.85 4.72
CA GLY A 65 -16.43 -7.10 5.79
C GLY A 65 -17.91 -7.16 5.36
N LEU A 66 -18.24 -6.88 4.09
CA LEU A 66 -19.62 -6.94 3.58
C LEU A 66 -20.02 -8.33 3.05
N ALA A 67 -19.07 -9.26 2.95
CA ALA A 67 -19.29 -10.62 2.50
C ALA A 67 -19.54 -11.62 3.63
N GLU A 68 -19.56 -11.17 4.89
CA GLU A 68 -19.68 -12.03 6.08
C GLU A 68 -21.14 -12.45 6.38
N LEU A 69 -21.98 -12.50 5.35
CA LEU A 69 -23.39 -12.86 5.45
C LEU A 69 -23.62 -14.25 4.87
N ARG A 70 -24.11 -15.13 5.73
CA ARG A 70 -24.39 -16.51 5.39
C ARG A 70 -25.55 -16.61 4.39
N GLY A 71 -25.27 -17.15 3.20
CA GLY A 71 -26.29 -17.39 2.17
C GLY A 71 -27.13 -18.65 2.40
N PRO A 72 -28.12 -18.93 1.54
CA PRO A 72 -29.01 -20.10 1.65
C PRO A 72 -28.33 -21.44 1.32
N SER A 73 -27.28 -21.45 0.49
CA SER A 73 -26.43 -22.62 0.17
C SER A 73 -25.39 -22.85 1.25
N ALA A 74 -24.27 -23.56 1.06
CA ALA A 74 -23.09 -23.49 1.94
C ALA A 74 -22.17 -22.32 1.53
N ASP A 75 -21.51 -21.64 2.48
CA ASP A 75 -20.59 -20.54 2.15
C ASP A 75 -19.29 -21.12 1.60
N SER A 76 -18.77 -20.47 0.56
CA SER A 76 -17.53 -20.85 -0.10
C SER A 76 -16.90 -19.63 -0.75
N PHE A 77 -15.68 -19.80 -1.27
CA PHE A 77 -15.06 -18.79 -2.13
C PHE A 77 -16.00 -18.32 -3.27
N TRP A 78 -16.83 -19.21 -3.80
CA TRP A 78 -17.73 -18.91 -4.91
C TRP A 78 -18.87 -17.97 -4.52
N SER A 79 -19.43 -18.11 -3.30
CA SER A 79 -20.47 -17.20 -2.81
C SER A 79 -19.90 -15.82 -2.48
N TRP A 80 -18.67 -15.74 -1.95
CA TRP A 80 -17.94 -14.47 -1.81
C TRP A 80 -17.70 -13.81 -3.18
N ARG A 81 -17.32 -14.60 -4.20
CA ARG A 81 -17.01 -14.10 -5.54
C ARG A 81 -18.20 -13.43 -6.20
N GLU A 82 -19.43 -13.85 -5.90
CA GLU A 82 -20.64 -13.16 -6.36
C GLU A 82 -20.75 -11.73 -5.80
N VAL A 83 -20.40 -11.53 -4.52
CA VAL A 83 -20.34 -10.18 -3.92
C VAL A 83 -19.27 -9.35 -4.65
N MET A 84 -18.09 -9.93 -4.84
CA MET A 84 -16.98 -9.28 -5.54
C MET A 84 -17.36 -8.87 -6.96
N TYR A 85 -18.03 -9.73 -7.74
CA TYR A 85 -18.49 -9.38 -9.08
C TYR A 85 -19.53 -8.25 -9.08
N ARG A 86 -20.41 -8.17 -8.08
CA ARG A 86 -21.35 -7.03 -7.98
C ARG A 86 -20.61 -5.70 -7.81
N PHE A 87 -19.53 -5.67 -7.03
CA PHE A 87 -18.67 -4.49 -6.93
C PHE A 87 -17.93 -4.23 -8.24
N ALA A 88 -17.19 -5.22 -8.76
CA ALA A 88 -16.39 -5.07 -9.97
C ALA A 88 -17.21 -4.58 -11.19
N LEU A 89 -18.44 -5.07 -11.37
CA LEU A 89 -19.30 -4.72 -12.51
C LEU A 89 -20.06 -3.39 -12.35
N SER A 90 -20.01 -2.76 -11.18
CA SER A 90 -20.75 -1.51 -10.92
C SER A 90 -19.86 -0.29 -10.71
N MET A 91 -18.60 -0.47 -10.36
CA MET A 91 -17.69 0.62 -10.05
C MET A 91 -17.35 1.47 -11.28
N THR A 92 -17.33 2.78 -11.09
CA THR A 92 -16.81 3.76 -12.06
C THR A 92 -15.32 4.01 -11.83
N PRO A 93 -14.60 4.62 -12.81
CA PRO A 93 -13.20 5.02 -12.63
C PRO A 93 -12.99 5.87 -11.36
N ASP A 94 -13.81 6.90 -11.15
CA ASP A 94 -13.73 7.77 -9.97
C ASP A 94 -13.91 7.01 -8.65
N GLN A 95 -14.78 6.00 -8.62
CA GLN A 95 -14.99 5.17 -7.43
C GLN A 95 -13.80 4.25 -7.15
N VAL A 96 -13.17 3.69 -8.19
CA VAL A 96 -11.97 2.87 -8.04
C VAL A 96 -10.80 3.71 -7.55
N GLU A 97 -10.62 4.92 -8.10
CA GLU A 97 -9.60 5.88 -7.67
C GLU A 97 -9.78 6.24 -6.19
N ALA A 98 -10.99 6.61 -5.77
CA ALA A 98 -11.28 6.96 -4.38
C ALA A 98 -11.00 5.80 -3.40
N VAL A 99 -11.41 4.57 -3.76
CA VAL A 99 -11.17 3.39 -2.93
C VAL A 99 -9.67 3.04 -2.87
N ALA A 100 -8.96 3.14 -4.01
CA ALA A 100 -7.53 2.89 -4.06
C ALA A 100 -6.72 3.90 -3.24
N ALA A 101 -7.02 5.19 -3.37
CA ALA A 101 -6.39 6.24 -2.60
C ALA A 101 -6.56 6.02 -1.09
N GLN A 102 -7.79 5.74 -0.64
CA GLN A 102 -8.06 5.42 0.77
C GLN A 102 -7.30 4.17 1.22
N LEU A 103 -7.32 3.09 0.44
CA LEU A 103 -6.58 1.87 0.74
C LEU A 103 -5.08 2.15 0.90
N TYR A 104 -4.48 2.94 0.01
CA TYR A 104 -3.05 3.20 0.05
C TYR A 104 -2.64 4.07 1.24
N VAL A 105 -3.49 5.00 1.68
CA VAL A 105 -3.30 5.73 2.94
C VAL A 105 -3.30 4.76 4.12
N GLU A 106 -4.30 3.87 4.22
CA GLU A 106 -4.37 2.87 5.28
C GLU A 106 -3.17 1.90 5.25
N MET A 107 -2.68 1.54 4.05
CA MET A 107 -1.47 0.73 3.90
C MET A 107 -0.23 1.46 4.44
N LEU A 108 -0.06 2.75 4.14
CA LEU A 108 1.03 3.57 4.68
C LEU A 108 0.97 3.65 6.20
N GLU A 109 -0.22 3.89 6.78
CA GLU A 109 -0.43 3.90 8.23
C GLU A 109 -0.11 2.55 8.88
N ALA A 110 -0.32 1.44 8.17
CA ALA A 110 0.03 0.10 8.60
C ALA A 110 1.52 -0.28 8.38
N GLY A 111 2.33 0.62 7.81
CA GLY A 111 3.77 0.41 7.60
C GLY A 111 4.16 -0.20 6.25
N PHE A 112 3.21 -0.33 5.30
CA PHE A 112 3.54 -0.70 3.94
C PHE A 112 4.07 0.51 3.15
N SER A 113 5.26 0.39 2.57
CA SER A 113 5.93 1.47 1.84
C SER A 113 5.85 1.33 0.32
N ARG A 114 5.32 0.20 -0.18
CA ARG A 114 5.11 -0.09 -1.59
C ARG A 114 3.99 -1.11 -1.75
N VAL A 115 3.22 -1.00 -2.83
CA VAL A 115 2.18 -1.97 -3.20
C VAL A 115 2.43 -2.53 -4.61
N GLY A 116 2.29 -3.84 -4.76
CA GLY A 116 2.14 -4.53 -6.03
C GLY A 116 0.65 -4.67 -6.34
N GLU A 117 0.10 -3.70 -7.07
CA GLU A 117 -1.32 -3.70 -7.45
C GLU A 117 -1.55 -4.70 -8.59
N PHE A 118 -2.27 -5.79 -8.30
CA PHE A 118 -2.66 -6.79 -9.28
C PHE A 118 -3.97 -6.35 -9.93
N HIS A 119 -3.84 -5.45 -10.90
CA HIS A 119 -4.95 -4.77 -11.52
C HIS A 119 -5.54 -5.56 -12.71
N TYR A 120 -6.82 -5.94 -12.63
CA TYR A 120 -7.55 -6.61 -13.73
C TYR A 120 -8.88 -5.94 -14.12
N LEU A 121 -9.22 -4.79 -13.51
CA LEU A 121 -10.46 -4.08 -13.79
C LEU A 121 -10.22 -3.02 -14.87
N HIS A 122 -10.22 -3.43 -16.14
CA HIS A 122 -9.70 -2.59 -17.24
C HIS A 122 -10.76 -1.86 -18.07
N HIS A 123 -11.98 -2.39 -18.13
CA HIS A 123 -12.98 -1.99 -19.13
C HIS A 123 -14.16 -1.30 -18.47
N ASP A 124 -15.00 -0.68 -19.29
CA ASP A 124 -16.25 -0.12 -18.83
C ASP A 124 -17.22 -1.21 -18.36
N ARG A 125 -18.35 -0.79 -17.83
CA ARG A 125 -19.37 -1.67 -17.23
C ARG A 125 -20.06 -2.58 -18.26
N ASP A 126 -19.98 -2.24 -19.55
CA ASP A 126 -20.47 -3.06 -20.65
C ASP A 126 -19.37 -3.99 -21.21
N GLY A 127 -18.17 -3.96 -20.63
CA GLY A 127 -17.01 -4.74 -21.04
C GLY A 127 -16.27 -4.16 -22.25
N LYS A 128 -16.58 -2.92 -22.67
CA LYS A 128 -15.88 -2.26 -23.77
C LYS A 128 -14.65 -1.51 -23.25
N PRO A 129 -13.58 -1.40 -24.06
CA PRO A 129 -12.46 -0.54 -23.72
C PRO A 129 -12.91 0.92 -23.56
N TYR A 130 -12.34 1.61 -22.57
CA TYR A 130 -12.42 3.06 -22.48
C TYR A 130 -11.69 3.74 -23.66
N ALA A 131 -11.98 5.02 -23.90
CA ALA A 131 -11.27 5.81 -24.91
C ALA A 131 -9.76 5.86 -24.64
N ASN A 132 -9.37 5.98 -23.38
CA ASN A 132 -8.03 5.70 -22.91
C ASN A 132 -7.96 4.25 -22.40
N PRO A 133 -7.19 3.33 -23.02
CA PRO A 133 -7.02 1.97 -22.52
C PRO A 133 -6.48 1.89 -21.08
N ALA A 134 -5.79 2.93 -20.59
CA ALA A 134 -5.22 3.01 -19.25
C ALA A 134 -6.13 3.72 -18.22
N GLU A 135 -7.37 4.06 -18.57
CA GLU A 135 -8.31 4.85 -17.73
C GLU A 135 -8.40 4.35 -16.27
N MET A 136 -8.33 3.03 -16.08
CA MET A 136 -8.46 2.41 -14.76
C MET A 136 -7.13 2.24 -13.99
N ALA A 137 -6.00 2.59 -14.60
CA ALA A 137 -4.65 2.30 -14.08
C ALA A 137 -3.75 3.53 -13.92
N GLU A 138 -4.00 4.64 -14.64
CA GLU A 138 -3.14 5.84 -14.60
C GLU A 138 -3.61 6.96 -13.65
N ARG A 139 -4.73 6.73 -12.97
CA ARG A 139 -5.34 7.68 -12.01
C ARG A 139 -4.62 7.68 -10.67
#